data_AF-A0A0J7JZ69-F1
#
_entry.id   AF-A0A0J7JZ69-F1
#
_cell.length_a   1.000
_cell.length_b   1.000
_cell.length_c   1.000
_cell.angle_alpha   90.00
_cell.angle_beta   90.00
_cell.angle_gamma   90.00
#
_symmetry.space_group_name_H-M   'P 1'
#
loop_
_entity.id
_entity.type
_entity.pdbx_description
1 polymer ?
#
loop_
_entity_poly.entity_id
_entity_poly.type
_entity_poly.pdbx_seq_one_letter_code
_entity_poly.pdbx_strand_id
1 'polypeptide(L)'
;MESVIAQTSAQMKYSIAIRSLMTWMHETTVTSLINPVAMSSLKYSQKAGITQIIWMPSHHKIDKNGRISSLPDDASLNDLSCQFVTASEDGTIAFWDLK
;
A
#
# COMPACT_ATOMS: atom_id res chain seq x y z
N MET A 1 6.06 45.37 40.60
CA MET A 1 4.59 45.27 40.58
C MET A 1 4.28 43.94 39.92
N GLU A 2 4.09 42.88 40.71
CA GLU A 2 3.78 41.54 40.22
C GLU A 2 2.26 41.46 40.03
N SER A 3 1.78 41.30 38.79
CA SER A 3 0.35 41.07 38.54
C SER A 3 0.08 39.56 38.56
N VAL A 4 -0.59 39.10 39.61
CA VAL A 4 -1.11 37.74 39.67
C VAL A 4 -2.36 37.69 38.81
N ILE A 5 -2.23 37.17 37.59
CA ILE A 5 -3.38 36.96 36.70
C ILE A 5 -4.17 35.76 37.23
N ALA A 6 -5.28 36.04 37.91
CA ALA A 6 -6.18 35.01 38.41
C ALA A 6 -6.86 34.30 37.22
N GLN A 7 -6.44 33.06 36.94
CA GLN A 7 -7.09 32.23 35.93
C GLN A 7 -8.41 31.67 36.49
N THR A 8 -9.47 31.84 35.73
CA THR A 8 -10.77 31.23 36.06
C THR A 8 -10.71 29.72 35.83
N SER A 9 -11.54 28.96 36.54
CA SER A 9 -11.63 27.51 36.41
C SER A 9 -11.91 27.04 34.97
N ALA A 10 -12.65 27.85 34.20
CA ALA A 10 -12.91 27.61 32.78
C ALA A 10 -11.64 27.77 31.91
N GLN A 11 -10.83 28.79 32.16
CA GLN A 11 -9.56 29.02 31.44
C GLN A 11 -8.55 27.92 31.74
N MET A 12 -8.48 27.45 32.99
CA MET A 12 -7.61 26.33 33.37
C MET A 12 -8.03 25.05 32.64
N LYS A 13 -9.33 24.72 32.62
CA LYS A 13 -9.86 23.55 31.90
C LYS A 13 -9.60 23.63 30.40
N TYR A 14 -9.80 24.80 29.79
CA TYR A 14 -9.49 25.03 28.38
C TYR A 14 -8.01 24.81 28.07
N SER A 15 -7.11 25.33 28.91
CA SER A 15 -5.66 25.15 28.72
C SER A 15 -5.21 23.69 28.80
N ILE A 16 -5.83 22.89 29.66
CA ILE A 16 -5.57 21.46 29.80
C ILE A 16 -6.08 20.71 28.55
N ALA A 17 -7.29 21.03 28.09
CA ALA A 17 -7.87 20.42 26.90
C ALA A 17 -7.03 20.70 25.64
N ILE A 18 -6.58 21.94 25.46
CA ILE A 18 -5.72 22.31 24.33
C ILE A 18 -4.35 21.61 24.41
N ARG A 19 -3.71 21.55 25.58
CA ARG A 19 -2.43 20.83 25.73
C ARG A 19 -2.56 19.34 25.43
N SER A 20 -3.65 18.72 25.88
CA SER A 20 -3.96 17.32 25.56
C SER A 20 -4.13 17.11 24.05
N LEU A 21 -4.92 17.97 23.40
CA LEU A 21 -5.15 17.89 21.96
C LEU A 21 -3.85 18.10 21.15
N MET A 22 -3.02 19.07 21.55
CA MET A 22 -1.74 19.35 20.91
C MET A 22 -0.73 18.21 21.07
N THR A 23 -0.83 17.41 22.13
CA THR A 23 0.00 16.21 22.31
C THR A 23 -0.39 15.12 21.30
N TRP A 24 -1.68 15.00 20.98
CA TRP A 24 -2.18 14.06 19.97
C TRP A 24 -1.92 14.54 18.53
N MET A 25 -1.97 15.86 18.32
CA MET A 25 -1.66 16.50 17.04
C MET A 25 -0.17 16.59 16.72
N HIS A 26 0.70 16.14 17.62
CA HIS A 26 2.12 16.08 17.29
C HIS A 26 2.30 15.03 16.19
N GLU A 27 2.66 15.51 14.99
CA GLU A 27 3.00 14.65 13.86
C GLU A 27 4.17 13.77 14.30
N THR A 28 3.86 12.52 14.64
CA THR A 28 4.87 11.50 14.88
C THR A 28 5.39 11.11 13.51
N THR A 29 6.38 11.85 13.00
CA THR A 29 7.23 11.39 11.90
C THR A 29 8.08 10.22 12.39
N VAL A 30 7.42 9.14 12.79
CA VAL A 30 8.05 7.85 12.96
C VAL A 30 8.20 7.33 11.54
N THR A 31 9.38 7.51 10.98
CA THR A 31 9.81 6.79 9.78
C THR A 31 9.76 5.29 10.11
N SER A 32 8.61 4.67 9.84
CA SER A 32 8.47 3.23 9.89
C SER A 32 9.18 2.65 8.67
N LEU A 33 10.24 1.89 8.91
CA LEU A 33 10.93 1.17 7.85
C LEU A 33 10.04 -0.03 7.44
N ILE A 34 9.20 0.17 6.42
CA ILE A 34 8.37 -0.91 5.89
C ILE A 34 9.27 -1.82 5.06
N ASN A 35 9.54 -3.02 5.57
CA ASN A 35 10.19 -4.06 4.77
C ASN A 35 9.19 -4.58 3.73
N PRO A 36 9.51 -4.51 2.42
CA PRO A 36 8.62 -5.03 1.40
C PRO A 36 8.47 -6.55 1.56
N VAL A 37 7.22 -7.02 1.63
CA VAL A 37 6.87 -8.45 1.81
C VAL A 37 7.27 -9.28 0.58
N ALA A 38 7.31 -8.66 -0.60
CA ALA A 38 7.82 -9.25 -1.83
C ALA A 38 8.44 -8.16 -2.72
N MET A 39 9.60 -8.45 -3.32
CA MET A 39 10.20 -7.60 -4.34
C MET A 39 10.51 -8.42 -5.59
N SER A 40 10.20 -7.85 -6.74
CA SER A 40 10.61 -8.38 -8.02
C SER A 40 12.11 -8.19 -8.26
N SER A 41 12.71 -9.05 -9.08
CA SER A 41 14.13 -8.95 -9.41
C SER A 41 14.42 -7.68 -10.20
N LEU A 42 15.26 -6.79 -9.66
CA LEU A 42 15.70 -5.55 -10.31
C LEU A 42 16.19 -5.74 -11.75
N LYS A 43 16.69 -6.93 -12.12
CA LYS A 43 17.14 -7.23 -13.49
C LYS A 43 15.98 -7.30 -14.48
N TYR A 44 14.85 -7.87 -14.07
CA TYR A 44 13.69 -8.16 -14.92
C TYR A 44 12.48 -7.28 -14.60
N SER A 45 12.56 -6.46 -13.55
CA SER A 45 11.53 -5.48 -13.20
C SER A 45 11.53 -4.30 -14.17
N GLN A 46 10.32 -3.74 -14.32
CA GLN A 46 10.08 -2.46 -14.99
C GLN A 46 10.90 -1.36 -14.30
N LYS A 47 11.34 -0.37 -15.07
CA LYS A 47 12.35 0.62 -14.62
C LYS A 47 11.75 1.95 -14.22
N ALA A 48 10.59 2.29 -14.77
CA ALA A 48 9.87 3.50 -14.41
C ALA A 48 8.72 3.21 -13.42
N GLY A 49 8.01 4.27 -13.03
CA GLY A 49 6.85 4.15 -12.16
C GLY A 49 5.81 3.19 -12.72
N ILE A 50 5.19 2.40 -11.85
CA ILE A 50 4.05 1.55 -12.21
C ILE A 50 2.81 2.44 -12.28
N THR A 51 2.15 2.48 -13.42
CA THR A 51 0.95 3.30 -13.66
C THR A 51 -0.33 2.53 -13.37
N GLN A 52 -0.31 1.21 -13.55
CA GLN A 52 -1.50 0.38 -13.36
C GLN A 52 -1.14 -1.03 -12.89
N ILE A 53 -2.00 -1.58 -12.03
CA ILE A 53 -1.96 -2.97 -11.58
C ILE A 53 -3.36 -3.57 -11.74
N ILE A 54 -3.48 -4.69 -12.45
CA ILE A 54 -4.76 -5.38 -12.68
C ILE A 54 -4.59 -6.86 -12.37
N TRP A 55 -5.47 -7.40 -11.53
CA TRP A 55 -5.55 -8.83 -11.28
C TRP A 55 -6.18 -9.56 -12.46
N MET A 56 -5.57 -10.68 -12.85
CA MET A 56 -6.16 -11.53 -13.88
C MET A 56 -7.28 -12.41 -13.30
N PRO A 57 -8.27 -12.78 -14.12
CA PRO A 57 -9.27 -13.77 -13.72
C PRO A 57 -8.60 -15.09 -13.33
N SER A 58 -9.03 -15.66 -12.20
CA SER A 58 -8.46 -16.88 -11.60
C SER A 58 -8.56 -18.14 -12.47
N HIS A 59 -9.50 -18.16 -13.42
CA HIS A 59 -9.66 -19.27 -14.38
C HIS A 59 -8.91 -19.03 -15.70
N HIS A 60 -8.12 -17.96 -15.79
CA HIS A 60 -7.30 -17.68 -16.96
C HIS A 60 -5.84 -17.58 -16.55
N LYS A 61 -4.99 -18.36 -17.22
CA LYS A 61 -3.54 -18.35 -17.00
C LYS A 61 -2.83 -17.95 -18.28
N ILE A 62 -1.78 -17.16 -18.15
CA ILE A 62 -0.83 -16.88 -19.21
C ILE A 62 0.39 -17.77 -19.03
N ASP A 63 0.79 -18.45 -20.10
CA ASP A 63 2.01 -19.24 -20.16
C ASP A 63 3.25 -18.38 -20.49
N LYS A 64 4.44 -18.97 -20.38
CA LYS A 64 5.71 -18.31 -20.72
C LYS A 64 5.84 -17.84 -22.18
N ASN A 65 4.96 -18.31 -23.07
CA ASN A 65 4.93 -17.93 -24.47
C ASN A 65 3.87 -16.84 -24.73
N GLY A 66 3.19 -16.35 -23.69
CA GLY A 66 2.11 -15.37 -23.80
C GLY A 66 0.76 -15.95 -24.22
N ARG A 67 0.60 -17.29 -24.22
CA ARG A 67 -0.68 -17.93 -24.54
C ARG A 67 -1.60 -17.92 -23.33
N ILE A 68 -2.84 -17.50 -23.56
CA ILE A 68 -3.90 -17.57 -22.56
C ILE A 68 -4.53 -18.96 -22.62
N SER A 69 -4.53 -19.66 -21.50
CA SER A 69 -5.23 -20.93 -21.28
C SER A 69 -6.32 -20.74 -20.24
N SER A 70 -7.53 -21.21 -20.56
CA SER A 70 -8.63 -21.27 -19.60
C SER A 70 -8.53 -22.55 -18.76
N LEU A 71 -8.70 -22.41 -17.46
CA LEU A 71 -8.82 -23.51 -16.51
C LEU A 71 -10.28 -23.97 -16.45
N PRO A 72 -10.54 -25.26 -16.17
CA PRO A 72 -11.88 -25.77 -15.95
C PRO A 72 -12.63 -25.01 -14.83
N ASP A 73 -13.96 -24.97 -14.90
CA ASP A 73 -14.80 -24.34 -13.87
C ASP A 73 -14.77 -25.11 -12.54
N ASP A 74 -14.49 -26.42 -12.59
CA ASP A 74 -14.34 -27.33 -11.44
C ASP A 74 -12.89 -27.45 -10.94
N ALA A 75 -11.98 -26.59 -11.43
CA ALA A 75 -10.59 -26.59 -11.00
C ALA A 75 -10.48 -26.36 -9.49
N SER A 76 -9.55 -27.08 -8.84
CA SER A 76 -9.32 -26.90 -7.41
C SER A 76 -8.79 -25.49 -7.13
N LEU A 77 -9.03 -24.96 -5.92
CA LEU A 77 -8.49 -23.65 -5.51
C LEU A 77 -6.95 -23.59 -5.63
N ASN A 78 -6.29 -24.74 -5.47
CA ASN A 78 -4.84 -24.87 -5.63
C ASN A 78 -4.38 -24.83 -7.08
N ASP A 79 -5.27 -24.95 -8.07
CA ASP A 79 -4.94 -24.91 -9.49
C ASP A 79 -5.27 -23.56 -10.14
N LEU A 80 -6.08 -22.72 -9.49
CA LEU A 80 -6.45 -21.37 -9.97
C LEU A 80 -5.23 -20.47 -10.19
N SER A 81 -5.25 -19.59 -11.19
CA SER A 81 -4.16 -18.64 -11.40
C SER A 81 -4.17 -17.53 -10.35
N CYS A 82 -2.99 -17.20 -9.82
CA CYS A 82 -2.75 -16.00 -9.00
C CYS A 82 -1.84 -15.06 -9.78
N GLN A 83 -2.31 -14.64 -10.96
CA GLN A 83 -1.55 -13.80 -11.86
C GLN A 83 -2.09 -12.36 -11.86
N PHE A 84 -1.20 -11.40 -12.03
CA PHE A 84 -1.56 -10.00 -12.22
C PHE A 84 -0.66 -9.34 -13.25
N VAL A 85 -1.15 -8.24 -13.80
CA VAL A 85 -0.48 -7.47 -14.86
C VAL A 85 -0.15 -6.10 -14.34
N THR A 86 1.03 -5.60 -14.71
CA THR A 86 1.45 -4.23 -14.43
C THR A 86 1.78 -3.48 -15.71
N ALA A 87 1.39 -2.21 -15.77
CA ALA A 87 1.82 -1.27 -16.80
C ALA A 87 2.76 -0.23 -16.18
N SER A 88 3.76 0.21 -16.94
CA SER A 88 4.73 1.20 -16.48
C SER A 88 4.85 2.36 -17.47
N GLU A 89 5.30 3.51 -16.96
CA GLU A 89 5.59 4.72 -17.77
C GLU A 89 6.68 4.47 -18.82
N ASP A 90 7.52 3.46 -18.65
CA ASP A 90 8.52 3.05 -19.64
C ASP A 90 7.91 2.33 -20.87
N GLY A 91 6.58 2.17 -20.91
CA GLY A 91 5.86 1.53 -22.00
C GLY A 91 5.85 0.00 -21.93
N THR A 92 6.41 -0.60 -20.87
CA THR A 92 6.40 -2.05 -20.69
C THR A 92 5.12 -2.53 -20.01
N ILE A 93 4.73 -3.78 -20.34
CA ILE A 93 3.69 -4.53 -19.65
C ILE A 93 4.34 -5.80 -19.11
N ALA A 94 4.20 -6.06 -17.82
CA ALA A 94 4.74 -7.25 -17.16
C ALA A 94 3.62 -8.11 -16.59
N PHE A 95 3.78 -9.42 -16.73
CA PHE A 95 2.89 -10.44 -16.17
C PHE A 95 3.59 -11.11 -15.01
N TRP A 96 2.91 -11.18 -13.88
CA TRP A 96 3.42 -11.73 -12.63
C TRP A 96 2.63 -12.97 -12.24
N ASP A 97 3.32 -14.01 -11.80
CA ASP A 97 2.73 -15.21 -11.21
C ASP A 97 3.18 -15.29 -9.75
N LEU A 98 2.23 -15.38 -8.82
CA LEU A 98 2.50 -15.46 -7.39
C LEU A 98 2.62 -16.89 -6.87
N LYS A 99 2.46 -17.90 -7.73
CA LYS A 99 2.65 -19.30 -7.39
C LYS A 99 4.08 -19.79 -7.61
#